data_AF-A0A820UA32-F1
#
_entry.id   AF-A0A820UA32-F1
#
_cell.length_a   1.000
_cell.length_b   1.000
_cell.length_c   1.000
_cell.angle_alpha   90.00
_cell.angle_beta   90.00
_cell.angle_gamma   90.00
#
_symmetry.space_group_name_H-M   'P 1'
#
loop_
_entity.id
_entity.type
_entity.pdbx_description
1 polymer ?
#
loop_
_entity_poly.entity_id
_entity_poly.type
_entity_poly.pdbx_seq_one_letter_code
_entity_poly.pdbx_strand_id
1 'polypeptide(L)'
;MVLLPNHLYVNNGTTAKSSLRERMMQRREQKLITETEIEPQEEKPLKRGITYEIEKNKGLTVKRKKEYRNPRVRHRNKYARALVKRKSRVPTARTEEEKYTGEPTGIRAGIKRGIRLKS
;
A
#
# COMPACT_ATOMS: atom_id res chain seq x y z
N MET A 1 -50.89 26.28 14.61
CA MET A 1 -50.83 24.81 14.44
C MET A 1 -49.92 24.55 13.24
N VAL A 2 -48.67 24.10 13.47
CA VAL A 2 -48.25 22.67 13.36
C VAL A 2 -48.01 22.35 11.87
N LEU A 3 -46.82 22.08 11.32
CA LEU A 3 -45.52 21.62 11.83
C LEU A 3 -44.41 21.99 10.81
N LEU A 4 -43.26 22.46 11.30
CA LEU A 4 -42.00 22.38 10.56
C LEU A 4 -41.50 20.91 10.59
N PRO A 5 -41.18 20.28 9.45
CA PRO A 5 -40.53 18.97 9.47
C PRO A 5 -39.04 19.14 9.75
N ASN A 6 -38.68 19.07 11.04
CA ASN A 6 -37.40 18.54 11.47
C ASN A 6 -37.37 17.04 11.14
N HIS A 7 -36.46 16.53 10.30
CA HIS A 7 -35.65 15.36 10.67
C HIS A 7 -34.51 15.04 9.69
N LEU A 8 -33.29 15.17 10.22
CA LEU A 8 -32.07 14.42 9.93
C LEU A 8 -31.56 14.31 8.48
N TYR A 9 -30.49 15.07 8.24
CA TYR A 9 -29.37 14.62 7.42
C TYR A 9 -28.88 13.25 7.88
N VAL A 10 -29.13 12.21 7.07
CA VAL A 10 -28.40 10.94 7.18
C VAL A 10 -27.16 11.07 6.30
N ASN A 11 -26.06 11.50 6.91
CA ASN A 11 -24.74 11.40 6.31
C ASN A 11 -24.33 9.93 6.26
N ASN A 12 -24.63 9.26 5.16
CA ASN A 12 -24.15 7.92 4.88
C ASN A 12 -22.61 7.95 4.78
N GLY A 13 -21.96 7.34 5.77
CA GLY A 13 -20.52 7.34 5.94
C GLY A 13 -19.77 6.59 4.85
N THR A 14 -19.40 7.31 3.78
CA THR A 14 -18.37 6.88 2.83
C THR A 14 -17.53 8.07 2.35
N THR A 15 -16.93 8.85 3.26
CA THR A 15 -16.42 10.20 2.91
C THR A 15 -14.90 10.36 2.82
N ALA A 16 -14.08 9.38 3.20
CA ALA A 16 -12.61 9.54 3.18
C ALA A 16 -11.89 8.95 1.94
N LYS A 17 -12.41 7.86 1.35
CA LYS A 17 -11.79 7.19 0.20
C LYS A 17 -12.30 7.69 -1.16
N SER A 18 -13.55 8.14 -1.25
CA SER A 18 -14.12 8.80 -2.44
C SER A 18 -13.43 10.15 -2.67
N SER A 19 -13.33 10.96 -1.61
CA SER A 19 -12.70 12.28 -1.66
C SER A 19 -11.22 12.26 -2.04
N LEU A 20 -10.45 11.25 -1.62
CA LEU A 20 -9.04 11.11 -2.03
C LEU A 20 -8.90 10.82 -3.52
N ARG A 21 -9.77 9.96 -4.07
CA ARG A 21 -9.78 9.62 -5.50
C ARG A 21 -10.16 10.84 -6.33
N GLU A 22 -11.21 11.56 -5.92
CA GLU A 22 -11.64 12.80 -6.56
C GLU A 22 -10.53 13.86 -6.57
N ARG A 23 -9.85 14.08 -5.43
CA ARG A 23 -8.69 14.98 -5.35
C ARG A 23 -7.54 14.56 -6.27
N MET A 24 -7.30 13.25 -6.43
CA MET A 24 -6.27 12.75 -7.35
C MET A 24 -6.66 12.94 -8.82
N MET A 25 -7.95 12.83 -9.15
CA MET A 25 -8.46 13.09 -10.51
C MET A 25 -8.35 14.58 -10.85
N GLN A 26 -8.79 15.47 -9.95
CA GLN A 26 -8.66 16.92 -10.13
C GLN A 26 -7.20 17.36 -10.31
N ARG A 27 -6.28 16.81 -9.50
CA ARG A 27 -4.84 17.12 -9.62
C ARG A 27 -4.25 16.62 -10.94
N ARG A 28 -4.78 15.52 -11.48
CA ARG A 28 -4.36 14.98 -12.79
C ARG A 28 -4.90 15.86 -13.92
N GLU A 29 -6.16 16.27 -13.85
CA GLU A 29 -6.80 17.18 -14.81
C GLU A 29 -6.09 18.54 -14.85
N GLN A 30 -5.83 19.15 -13.69
CA GLN A 30 -5.04 20.39 -13.59
C GLN A 30 -3.66 20.24 -14.22
N LYS A 31 -3.01 19.09 -14.02
CA LYS A 31 -1.70 18.84 -14.61
C LYS A 31 -1.75 18.73 -16.15
N LEU A 32 -2.79 18.10 -16.70
CA LEU A 32 -2.99 18.05 -18.15
C LEU A 32 -3.26 19.45 -18.73
N ILE A 33 -4.02 20.30 -18.03
CA ILE A 33 -4.28 21.68 -18.45
C ILE A 33 -2.98 22.49 -18.47
N THR A 34 -2.15 22.39 -17.43
CA THR A 34 -0.84 23.08 -17.40
C THR A 34 0.15 22.56 -18.46
N GLU A 35 0.03 21.30 -18.88
CA GLU A 35 0.87 20.74 -19.95
C GLU A 35 0.38 21.15 -21.35
N THR A 36 -0.89 21.54 -21.48
CA THR A 36 -1.51 21.96 -22.76
C THR A 36 -1.47 23.47 -23.00
N GLU A 37 -1.44 24.28 -21.94
CA GLU A 37 -1.29 25.75 -22.03
C GLU A 37 0.14 26.22 -22.35
N ILE A 38 1.12 25.31 -22.40
CA ILE A 38 2.48 25.60 -22.88
C ILE A 38 2.48 25.50 -24.41
N GLU A 39 1.76 26.40 -25.09
CA GLU A 39 2.06 26.68 -26.50
C GLU A 39 3.29 27.59 -26.57
N PRO A 40 4.35 27.19 -27.30
CA PRO A 40 5.57 27.98 -27.37
C PRO A 40 5.37 29.17 -28.31
N GLN A 41 5.40 30.38 -27.75
CA GLN A 41 5.72 31.58 -28.53
C GLN A 41 7.24 31.63 -28.82
N GLU A 42 7.53 31.97 -30.08
CA GLU A 42 8.79 32.42 -30.68
C GLU A 42 9.79 31.40 -31.25
N GLU A 43 9.93 31.51 -32.58
CA GLU A 43 10.93 30.88 -33.44
C GLU A 43 12.36 31.33 -33.10
N LYS A 44 13.12 30.44 -32.50
CA LYS A 44 14.58 30.33 -32.68
C LYS A 44 14.85 28.99 -33.37
N PRO A 45 15.96 28.79 -34.11
CA PRO A 45 16.31 27.45 -34.57
C PRO A 45 16.55 26.57 -33.33
N LEU A 46 15.51 25.85 -32.92
CA LEU A 46 15.55 24.96 -31.76
C LEU A 46 16.56 23.87 -32.08
N LYS A 47 17.76 23.99 -31.49
CA LYS A 47 18.73 22.89 -31.46
C LYS A 47 17.97 21.67 -30.92
N ARG A 48 18.05 20.54 -31.64
CA ARG A 48 17.37 19.30 -31.19
C ARG A 48 17.93 18.93 -29.82
N GLY A 49 17.07 18.87 -28.81
CA GLY A 49 17.44 18.40 -27.48
C GLY A 49 17.79 16.91 -27.50
N ILE A 50 18.63 16.50 -26.56
CA ILE A 50 18.93 15.09 -26.30
C ILE A 50 17.73 14.40 -25.63
N THR A 51 17.39 13.19 -26.04
CA THR A 51 16.32 12.41 -25.39
C THR A 51 16.85 11.73 -24.12
N TYR A 52 15.98 11.50 -23.14
CA TYR A 52 16.35 10.83 -21.87
C TYR A 52 16.97 9.43 -22.08
N GLU A 53 16.55 8.74 -23.13
CA GLU A 53 17.10 7.44 -23.50
C GLU A 53 18.57 7.53 -23.90
N ILE A 54 18.92 8.50 -24.75
CA ILE A 54 20.30 8.77 -25.18
C ILE A 54 21.11 9.34 -24.00
N GLU A 55 20.52 10.24 -23.21
CA GLU A 55 21.18 10.87 -22.05
C GLU A 55 21.55 9.86 -20.95
N LYS A 56 20.68 8.88 -20.67
CA LYS A 56 20.91 7.89 -19.60
C LYS A 56 21.50 6.57 -20.07
N ASN A 57 21.46 6.26 -21.36
CA ASN A 57 21.99 5.05 -21.99
C ASN A 57 21.70 3.76 -21.18
N LYS A 58 20.44 3.56 -20.78
CA LYS A 58 20.04 2.46 -19.88
C LYS A 58 19.83 1.12 -20.59
N GLY A 59 19.73 1.09 -21.92
CA GLY A 59 19.54 -0.14 -22.71
C GLY A 59 18.31 -0.99 -22.31
N LEU A 60 18.32 -2.27 -22.71
CA LEU A 60 17.23 -3.24 -22.50
C LEU A 60 17.22 -3.81 -21.07
N THR A 61 16.92 -2.99 -20.08
CA THR A 61 16.88 -3.43 -18.66
C THR A 61 15.56 -4.10 -18.27
N VAL A 62 15.63 -5.15 -17.43
CA VAL A 62 14.44 -5.84 -16.89
C VAL A 62 13.64 -4.92 -15.96
N LYS A 63 12.31 -5.04 -16.02
CA LYS A 63 11.38 -4.35 -15.11
C LYS A 63 11.59 -4.80 -13.66
N ARG A 64 12.09 -3.89 -12.82
CA ARG A 64 12.26 -4.10 -11.37
C ARG A 64 11.01 -3.67 -10.59
N LYS A 65 10.66 -4.40 -9.53
CA LYS A 65 9.56 -3.99 -8.62
C LYS A 65 9.91 -2.67 -7.93
N LYS A 66 8.90 -1.86 -7.60
CA LYS A 66 9.09 -0.56 -6.93
C LYS A 66 9.82 -0.68 -5.58
N GLU A 67 9.67 -1.79 -4.87
CA GLU A 67 10.36 -2.07 -3.61
C GLU A 67 11.90 -2.07 -3.75
N TYR A 68 12.43 -2.50 -4.89
CA TYR A 68 13.89 -2.54 -5.11
C TYR A 68 14.51 -1.17 -5.37
N ARG A 69 13.68 -0.14 -5.60
CA ARG A 69 14.17 1.24 -5.75
C ARG A 69 14.63 1.83 -4.41
N ASN A 70 14.07 1.36 -3.29
CA ASN A 70 14.39 1.88 -1.97
C ASN A 70 14.83 0.73 -1.03
N PRO A 71 16.12 0.68 -0.63
CA PRO A 71 16.64 -0.40 0.19
C PRO A 71 15.93 -0.52 1.55
N ARG A 72 15.53 0.61 2.14
CA ARG A 72 14.77 0.63 3.41
C ARG A 72 13.43 -0.09 3.28
N VAL A 73 12.68 0.21 2.23
CA VAL A 73 11.36 -0.40 1.98
C VAL A 73 11.50 -1.90 1.73
N ARG A 74 12.53 -2.31 0.97
CA ARG A 74 12.85 -3.72 0.73
C ARG A 74 13.12 -4.47 2.02
N HIS A 75 13.96 -3.92 2.91
CA HIS A 75 14.31 -4.56 4.18
C HIS A 75 13.14 -4.59 5.17
N ARG A 76 12.35 -3.52 5.25
CA ARG A 76 11.11 -3.50 6.05
C ARG A 76 10.15 -4.61 5.63
N ASN A 77 9.91 -4.74 4.32
CA ASN A 77 8.99 -5.75 3.79
C ASN A 77 9.57 -7.17 3.93
N LYS A 78 10.90 -7.34 3.80
CA LYS A 78 11.59 -8.61 4.06
C LYS A 78 11.38 -9.06 5.52
N TYR A 79 11.55 -8.14 6.48
CA TYR A 79 11.34 -8.41 7.90
C TYR A 79 9.88 -8.75 8.22
N ALA A 80 8.92 -7.96 7.73
CA ALA A 80 7.50 -8.23 7.92
C ALA A 80 7.09 -9.62 7.37
N ARG A 81 7.56 -9.99 6.17
CA ARG A 81 7.33 -11.33 5.59
C ARG A 81 7.96 -12.44 6.45
N ALA A 82 9.13 -12.19 7.02
CA ALA A 82 9.81 -13.16 7.89
C ALA A 82 9.07 -13.36 9.22
N LEU A 83 8.52 -12.30 9.81
CA LEU A 83 7.70 -12.38 11.03
C LEU A 83 6.45 -13.26 10.82
N VAL A 84 5.74 -13.09 9.71
CA VAL A 84 4.58 -13.91 9.37
C VAL A 84 4.96 -15.39 9.23
N LYS A 85 6.05 -15.69 8.51
CA LYS A 85 6.57 -17.06 8.36
C LYS A 85 7.04 -17.67 9.69
N ARG A 86 7.58 -16.86 10.60
CA ARG A 86 7.97 -17.31 11.93
C ARG A 86 6.74 -17.72 12.74
N LYS A 87 5.70 -16.89 12.75
CA LYS A 87 4.43 -17.14 13.47
C LYS A 87 3.77 -18.46 13.06
N SER A 88 3.90 -18.88 11.79
CA SER A 88 3.39 -20.16 11.33
C SER A 88 4.25 -21.37 11.71
N ARG A 89 5.57 -21.20 11.84
CA ARG A 89 6.50 -22.30 12.14
C ARG A 89 6.65 -22.55 13.63
N VAL A 90 6.72 -21.48 14.42
CA VAL A 90 6.95 -21.53 15.86
C VAL A 90 5.89 -20.68 16.55
N PRO A 91 5.15 -21.24 17.52
CA PRO A 91 4.22 -20.45 18.30
C PRO A 91 4.98 -19.38 19.08
N THR A 92 4.50 -18.13 19.00
CA THR A 92 5.01 -17.04 19.84
C THR A 92 4.42 -17.14 21.23
N ALA A 93 5.19 -16.75 22.26
CA ALA A 93 4.65 -16.57 23.59
C ALA A 93 3.49 -15.55 23.56
N ARG A 94 2.40 -15.84 24.27
CA ARG A 94 1.24 -14.97 24.43
C ARG A 94 1.07 -14.65 25.91
N THR A 95 0.65 -13.43 26.20
CA THR A 95 0.26 -13.02 27.55
C THR A 95 -1.26 -13.20 27.68
N GLU A 96 -1.72 -13.66 28.85
CA GLU A 96 -3.14 -13.76 29.18
C GLU A 96 -3.60 -12.39 29.70
N GLU A 97 -4.03 -11.51 28.79
CA GLU A 97 -4.61 -10.21 29.17
C GLU A 97 -6.07 -10.36 29.65
N GLU A 98 -6.78 -11.36 29.13
CA GLU A 98 -8.18 -11.67 29.45
C GLU A 98 -8.31 -13.08 30.04
N LYS A 99 -9.42 -13.32 30.75
CA LYS A 99 -9.73 -14.65 31.31
C LYS A 99 -9.87 -15.69 30.19
N TYR A 100 -9.35 -16.89 30.44
CA TYR A 100 -9.41 -18.00 29.47
C TYR A 100 -10.84 -18.31 29.00
N THR A 101 -11.06 -18.21 27.69
CA THR A 101 -12.35 -18.52 27.02
C THR A 101 -12.31 -19.83 26.23
N GLY A 102 -11.19 -20.57 26.24
CA GLY A 102 -10.95 -21.74 25.40
C GLY A 102 -9.95 -21.50 24.26
N GLU A 103 -9.66 -22.56 23.48
CA GLU A 103 -8.74 -22.49 22.34
C GLU A 103 -9.45 -22.03 21.05
N PRO A 104 -9.21 -20.81 20.54
CA PRO A 104 -9.94 -20.29 19.37
C PRO A 104 -9.67 -21.07 18.08
N THR A 105 -8.51 -21.71 17.97
CA THR A 105 -8.14 -22.55 16.81
C THR A 105 -8.52 -24.02 16.98
N GLY A 106 -9.02 -24.41 18.16
CA GLY A 106 -9.38 -25.79 18.50
C GLY A 106 -8.21 -26.66 18.97
N ILE A 107 -8.56 -27.78 19.62
CA ILE A 107 -7.64 -28.80 20.15
C ILE A 107 -7.67 -30.02 19.22
N ARG A 108 -6.49 -30.48 18.76
CA ARG A 108 -6.36 -31.68 17.94
C ARG A 108 -5.74 -32.82 18.74
N ALA A 109 -6.58 -33.75 19.21
CA ALA A 109 -6.19 -34.85 20.09
C ALA A 109 -5.11 -35.80 19.52
N GLY A 110 -5.09 -36.03 18.21
CA GLY A 110 -4.16 -36.97 17.57
C GLY A 110 -2.74 -36.46 17.33
N ILE A 111 -2.41 -35.19 17.59
CA ILE A 111 -1.08 -34.64 17.30
C ILE A 111 -0.25 -34.57 18.58
N LYS A 112 0.93 -35.22 18.56
CA LYS A 112 1.98 -35.08 19.58
C LYS A 112 3.08 -34.15 19.05
N ARG A 113 3.38 -33.05 19.75
CA ARG A 113 4.44 -32.06 19.37
C ARG A 113 5.67 -32.06 20.28
N GLY A 114 5.83 -33.06 21.14
CA GLY A 114 6.96 -33.18 22.06
C GLY A 114 8.28 -33.55 21.36
N ILE A 115 9.41 -33.08 21.90
CA ILE A 115 10.75 -33.48 21.46
C ILE A 115 11.08 -34.82 22.10
N ARG A 116 11.44 -35.82 21.28
CA ARG A 116 11.90 -37.13 21.78
C ARG A 116 13.39 -37.06 22.09
N LEU A 117 13.77 -37.39 23.31
CA LEU A 117 15.17 -37.54 23.69
C LEU A 117 15.68 -38.88 23.14
N LYS A 118 16.87 -38.86 22.54
CA LYS A 118 17.56 -40.10 22.14
C LYS A 118 18.34 -40.60 23.36
N SER A 119 18.24 -41.90 23.64
CA SER A 119 19.11 -42.58 24.58
C SER A 119 20.50 -42.78 24.00
#